data_AF-A0A840HWJ5-F1
#
_entry.id   AF-A0A840HWJ5-F1
#
_cell.length_a   1.000
_cell.length_b   1.000
_cell.length_c   1.000
_cell.angle_alpha   90.00
_cell.angle_beta   90.00
_cell.angle_gamma   90.00
#
_symmetry.space_group_name_H-M   'P 1'
#
loop_
_entity.id
_entity.type
_entity.pdbx_description
1 polymer ?
#
loop_
_entity_poly.entity_id
_entity_poly.type
_entity_poly.pdbx_seq_one_letter_code
_entity_poly.pdbx_strand_id
1 'polypeptide(L)' 'MDTWHTCETTHCRAGWVVTLAGEKGKALETRFNTELAAMLIYRESGAPINPCRFYDGNEAALEDMRKLAEAEAAL' A
#
# COMPACT_ATOMS: atom_id res chain seq x y z
N MET A 1 4.93 -14.79 -9.79
CA MET A 1 4.35 -13.57 -10.39
C MET A 1 5.54 -12.66 -10.66
N ASP A 2 6.36 -13.03 -11.66
CA ASP A 2 7.80 -12.72 -11.62
C ASP A 2 8.19 -11.44 -12.36
N THR A 3 7.21 -10.67 -12.83
CA THR A 3 7.45 -9.53 -13.72
C THR A 3 7.07 -8.17 -13.15
N TRP A 4 6.48 -8.09 -11.94
CA TRP A 4 6.03 -6.80 -11.40
C TRP A 4 6.62 -6.39 -10.04
N HIS A 5 7.08 -7.33 -9.22
CA HIS A 5 7.88 -7.03 -8.02
C HIS A 5 8.63 -8.28 -7.51
N THR A 6 9.87 -8.13 -7.00
CA THR A 6 10.73 -9.23 -6.52
C THR A 6 10.49 -9.61 -5.06
N CYS A 7 9.41 -9.15 -4.44
CA CYS A 7 9.15 -9.39 -3.03
C CYS A 7 8.42 -10.74 -2.81
N GLU A 8 8.99 -11.60 -1.96
CA GLU A 8 8.46 -12.94 -1.61
C GLU A 8 7.33 -12.91 -0.55
N THR A 9 6.77 -11.73 -0.25
CA THR A 9 5.60 -11.55 0.64
C THR A 9 4.33 -11.36 -0.20
N THR A 10 3.15 -11.05 0.37
CA THR A 10 1.89 -10.73 -0.35
C THR A 10 1.97 -9.45 -1.22
N HIS A 11 3.14 -9.16 -1.77
CA HIS A 11 3.36 -8.40 -3.00
C HIS A 11 3.22 -6.89 -2.82
N CYS A 12 3.82 -6.41 -1.72
CA CYS A 12 4.00 -5.01 -1.34
C CYS A 12 2.76 -4.16 -1.56
N ARG A 13 1.89 -4.18 -0.54
CA ARG A 13 0.74 -3.29 -0.34
C ARG A 13 0.93 -1.87 -0.90
N ALA A 14 2.14 -1.31 -0.76
CA ALA A 14 2.50 -0.02 -1.36
C ALA A 14 2.31 0.01 -2.89
N GLY A 15 2.84 -0.98 -3.61
CA GLY A 15 2.68 -1.11 -5.06
C GLY A 15 1.23 -1.34 -5.48
N TRP A 16 0.45 -2.08 -4.68
CA TRP A 16 -0.98 -2.23 -4.93
C TRP A 16 -1.73 -0.91 -4.80
N VAL A 17 -1.45 -0.13 -3.77
CA VAL A 17 -2.08 1.19 -3.55
C VAL A 17 -1.73 2.15 -4.68
N VAL A 18 -0.46 2.17 -5.10
CA VAL A 18 0.00 2.91 -6.28
C VAL A 18 -0.75 2.47 -7.53
N THR A 19 -0.91 1.16 -7.74
CA THR A 19 -1.63 0.58 -8.88
C THR A 19 -3.10 0.99 -8.89
N LEU A 20 -3.77 0.90 -7.74
CA LEU A 20 -5.18 1.27 -7.59
C LEU A 20 -5.41 2.78 -7.80
N ALA A 21 -4.42 3.62 -7.48
CA ALA A 21 -4.43 5.04 -7.79
C ALA A 21 -4.22 5.36 -9.29
N GLY A 22 -4.05 4.34 -10.14
CA GLY A 22 -4.00 4.46 -11.59
C GLY A 22 -2.82 5.28 -12.12
N GLU A 23 -3.02 6.00 -13.22
CA GLU A 23 -1.96 6.80 -13.86
C GLU A 23 -1.35 7.84 -12.92
N LYS A 24 -2.17 8.45 -12.05
CA LYS A 24 -1.69 9.42 -11.05
C LYS A 24 -0.81 8.76 -10.00
N GLY A 25 -1.18 7.55 -9.55
CA GLY A 25 -0.34 6.74 -8.66
C GLY A 25 1.00 6.42 -9.29
N LYS A 26 1.00 5.93 -10.53
CA LYS A 26 2.24 5.62 -11.27
C LYS A 26 3.12 6.86 -11.50
N ALA A 27 2.52 8.01 -11.81
CA ALA A 27 3.25 9.27 -11.94
C ALA A 27 3.91 9.68 -10.61
N LEU A 28 3.21 9.49 -9.50
CA LEU A 28 3.70 9.76 -8.15
C LEU A 28 4.87 8.83 -7.77
N GLU A 29 4.74 7.53 -8.06
CA GLU A 29 5.81 6.54 -7.87
C GLU A 29 7.04 6.89 -8.71
N THR A 30 6.85 7.28 -9.97
CA THR A 30 7.95 7.71 -10.86
C THR A 30 8.67 8.95 -10.34
N ARG A 31 7.93 9.89 -9.72
CA ARG A 31 8.49 11.14 -9.17
C ARG A 31 9.32 10.91 -7.91
N PHE A 32 8.91 9.93 -7.10
CA PHE A 32 9.47 9.62 -5.80
C PHE A 32 10.00 8.17 -5.81
N ASN A 33 9.29 7.27 -5.13
CA ASN A 33 9.46 5.83 -5.15
C ASN A 33 8.14 5.20 -4.70
N THR A 34 8.02 3.87 -4.73
CA THR A 34 6.80 3.14 -4.36
C THR A 34 6.38 3.41 -2.91
N GLU A 35 7.33 3.44 -1.97
CA GLU A 35 7.06 3.63 -0.54
C GLU A 35 6.45 5.00 -0.26
N LEU A 36 7.13 6.08 -0.65
CA LEU A 36 6.66 7.44 -0.41
C LEU A 36 5.38 7.74 -1.19
N ALA A 37 5.24 7.23 -2.42
CA ALA A 37 4.00 7.38 -3.17
C ALA A 37 2.82 6.72 -2.43
N ALA A 38 2.99 5.51 -1.93
CA ALA A 38 1.95 4.83 -1.16
C ALA A 38 1.62 5.55 0.15
N MET A 39 2.61 6.06 0.89
CA MET A 39 2.38 6.85 2.11
C MET A 39 1.53 8.08 1.83
N LEU A 40 1.83 8.80 0.74
CA LEU A 40 1.09 9.99 0.34
C LEU A 40 -0.35 9.62 -0.06
N ILE A 41 -0.55 8.53 -0.82
CA ILE A 41 -1.90 8.06 -1.17
C ILE A 41 -2.68 7.69 0.09
N TYR A 42 -2.08 6.95 1.03
CA TYR A 42 -2.72 6.59 2.30
C TYR A 42 -3.11 7.81 3.14
N ARG A 43 -2.22 8.81 3.23
CA ARG A 43 -2.48 10.06 3.94
C ARG A 43 -3.70 10.78 3.38
N GLU A 44 -3.76 10.96 2.07
CA GLU A 44 -4.88 11.66 1.41
C GLU A 44 -6.16 10.81 1.39
N SER A 45 -6.05 9.49 1.54
CA SER A 45 -7.19 8.58 1.69
C SER A 45 -7.74 8.52 3.12
N GLY A 46 -7.17 9.26 4.07
CA GLY A 46 -7.64 9.27 5.47
C GLY A 46 -7.15 8.11 6.33
N ALA A 47 -6.27 7.25 5.81
CA ALA A 47 -5.74 6.08 6.52
C ALA A 47 -4.19 6.12 6.55
N PRO A 48 -3.58 7.10 7.25
CA PRO A 48 -2.12 7.23 7.30
C PRO A 48 -1.48 5.94 7.83
N ILE A 49 -0.40 5.50 7.19
CA ILE A 49 0.24 4.21 7.45
C ILE A 49 1.66 4.38 7.97
N ASN A 50 2.07 3.51 8.90
CA ASN A 50 3.48 3.38 9.28
C ASN A 50 4.25 2.66 8.15
N PRO A 51 5.34 3.24 7.61
CA PRO A 51 6.10 2.64 6.51
C PRO A 51 6.60 1.22 6.79
N CYS A 52 6.89 0.88 8.05
CA CYS A 52 7.29 -0.48 8.43
C CYS A 52 6.25 -1.54 8.03
N ARG A 53 4.96 -1.17 7.91
CA ARG A 53 3.89 -2.08 7.50
C ARG A 53 3.97 -2.54 6.04
N PHE A 54 4.78 -1.87 5.21
CA PHE A 54 5.03 -2.33 3.83
C PHE A 54 5.97 -3.53 3.74
N TYR A 55 6.68 -3.82 4.84
CA TYR A 55 7.64 -4.92 4.95
C TYR A 55 7.14 -6.07 5.81
N ASP A 56 5.88 -6.01 6.24
CA ASP A 56 5.26 -7.07 7.02
C ASP A 56 5.15 -8.38 6.22
N GLY A 57 5.20 -9.49 6.95
CA GLY A 57 4.77 -10.78 6.41
C GLY A 57 3.27 -10.81 6.15
N ASN A 58 2.85 -11.81 5.36
CA ASN A 58 1.50 -11.94 4.83
C ASN A 58 0.40 -11.84 5.90
N GLU A 59 0.57 -12.55 7.01
CA GLU A 59 -0.40 -12.61 8.11
C GLU A 59 -0.61 -11.23 8.76
N ALA A 60 0.50 -10.57 9.15
CA ALA A 60 0.46 -9.25 9.77
C ALA A 60 -0.11 -8.18 8.82
N ALA A 61 0.21 -8.26 7.53
CA ALA A 61 -0.32 -7.34 6.53
C ALA A 61 -1.85 -7.52 6.35
N LEU A 62 -2.32 -8.77 6.24
CA LEU A 62 -3.75 -9.09 6.11
C LEU A 62 -4.55 -8.67 7.34
N GLU A 63 -4.02 -8.89 8.54
CA GLU A 63 -4.69 -8.51 9.79
C GLU A 63 -4.95 -6.99 9.85
N ASP A 64 -4.00 -6.17 9.42
CA ASP A 64 -4.13 -4.71 9.42
C ASP A 64 -5.04 -4.19 8.33
N MET A 65 -4.98 -4.79 7.13
CA MET A 65 -5.96 -4.47 6.08
C MET A 65 -7.39 -4.80 6.54
N ARG A 66 -7.58 -5.91 7.27
CA ARG A 66 -8.89 -6.24 7.87
C ARG A 66 -9.32 -5.19 8.90
N LYS A 67 -8.42 -4.78 9.83
CA LYS A 67 -8.71 -3.75 10.83
C LYS A 67 -9.15 -2.42 10.18
N LEU A 68 -8.47 -2.00 9.11
CA LEU A 68 -8.83 -0.78 8.39
C LEU A 68 -10.17 -0.90 7.67
N ALA A 69 -10.45 -2.05 7.04
CA ALA A 69 -11.73 -2.28 6.40
C ALA A 69 -12.90 -2.28 7.40
N GLU A 70 -12.70 -2.85 8.59
CA GLU A 70 -13.69 -2.83 9.68
C GLU A 70 -13.91 -1.41 10.22
N ALA A 71 -12.84 -0.61 10.35
CA ALA A 71 -12.93 0.78 10.78
C ALA A 71 -13.68 1.66 9.76
N GLU A 72 -13.40 1.49 8.46
CA GLU A 72 -14.08 2.21 7.38
C GLU A 72 -15.57 1.85 7.31
N ALA A 73 -15.92 0.57 7.48
CA ALA A 73 -17.31 0.12 7.47
C ALA A 73 -18.15 0.61 8.67
N ALA A 74 -17.49 1.14 9.71
CA ALA A 74 -18.12 1.67 10.91
C ALA A 74 -18.33 3.20 10.87
N LEU A 75 -17.87 3.89 9.82
CA LEU A 75 -18.09 5.32 9.54
C LEU A 75 -19.42 5.56 8.80
#